data_AF-A0A7V9ULW2-F1
#
_entry.id   AF-A0A7V9ULW2-F1
#
_cell.length_a   1.000
_cell.length_b   1.000
_cell.length_c   1.000
_cell.angle_alpha   90.00
_cell.angle_beta   90.00
_cell.angle_gamma   90.00
#
_symmetry.space_group_name_H-M   'P 1'
#
loop_
_entity.id
_entity.type
_entity.pdbx_description
1 polymer ?
#
loop_
_entity_poly.entity_id
_entity_poly.type
_entity_poly.pdbx_seq_one_letter_code
_entity_poly.pdbx_strand_id
1 'polypeptide(L)' 'MDSKYRLIIVAAKRSKQLQRGARPRIDIDPIKHKFTRIALEEVQQGKVNFEITKEA' A
#
# COMPACT_ATOMS: atom_id res chain seq x y z
N MET A 1 15.55 11.20 7.72
CA MET A 1 15.01 9.82 7.61
C MET A 1 13.71 9.73 6.77
N ASP A 2 13.63 10.26 5.54
CA ASP A 2 12.46 11.13 5.25
C ASP A 2 11.45 10.64 4.20
N SER A 3 11.78 9.69 3.31
CA SER A 3 10.79 9.25 2.29
C SER A 3 10.90 7.80 1.84
N LYS A 4 12.11 7.26 1.66
CA LYS A 4 12.29 5.87 1.18
C LYS A 4 11.85 4.81 2.21
N TYR A 5 12.22 4.99 3.47
CA TYR A 5 11.76 4.11 4.56
C TYR A 5 10.25 4.21 4.79
N ARG A 6 9.70 5.42 4.68
CA ARG A 6 8.26 5.64 4.79
C ARG A 6 7.49 4.91 3.70
N LEU A 7 7.95 4.97 2.45
CA LEU A 7 7.39 4.23 1.32
C LEU A 7 7.37 2.72 1.59
N ILE A 8 8.47 2.16 2.09
CA ILE A 8 8.56 0.72 2.39
C ILE A 8 7.57 0.32 3.50
N ILE A 9 7.49 1.10 4.59
CA ILE A 9 6.58 0.83 5.71
C ILE A 9 5.11 0.92 5.25
N VAL A 10 4.78 1.94 4.45
CA VAL A 10 3.45 2.18 3.89
C VAL A 10 3.04 1.05 2.94
N ALA A 11 3.93 0.65 2.02
CA ALA A 11 3.69 -0.47 1.11
C ALA A 11 3.56 -1.80 1.87
N ALA A 12 4.37 -2.04 2.91
CA ALA A 12 4.27 -3.23 3.74
C ALA A 12 2.93 -3.30 4.50
N LYS A 13 2.51 -2.20 5.13
CA LYS A 13 1.20 -2.11 5.79
C LYS A 13 0.06 -2.34 4.80
N ARG A 14 0.13 -1.77 3.59
CA ARG A 14 -0.89 -1.94 2.56
C ARG A 14 -0.94 -3.38 2.02
N SER A 15 0.21 -4.00 1.77
CA SER A 15 0.28 -5.41 1.35
C SER A 15 -0.41 -6.34 2.36
N LYS A 16 -0.25 -6.08 3.66
CA LYS A 16 -0.95 -6.82 4.73
C LYS A 16 -2.47 -6.63 4.68
N GLN A 17 -2.96 -5.44 4.33
CA GLN A 17 -4.41 -5.21 4.16
C GLN A 17 -4.96 -6.01 2.98
N LEU A 18 -4.26 -6.01 1.84
CA LEU A 18 -4.65 -6.76 0.64
C LEU A 18 -4.67 -8.27 0.91
N GLN A 19 -3.70 -8.79 1.66
CA GLN A 19 -3.69 -10.19 2.12
C GLN A 19 -4.90 -10.55 2.99
N ARG A 20 -5.44 -9.59 3.75
CA ARG A 20 -6.65 -9.78 4.56
C ARG A 20 -7.95 -9.65 3.75
N GLY A 21 -7.87 -9.53 2.43
CA GLY A 21 -9.04 -9.39 1.55
C GLY A 21 -9.48 -7.95 1.31
N ALA A 22 -8.67 -6.95 1.66
CA ALA A 22 -8.97 -5.57 1.30
C ALA A 22 -8.96 -5.40 -0.22
N ARG A 23 -9.88 -4.58 -0.74
CA ARG A 23 -9.95 -4.29 -2.18
C ARG A 23 -8.83 -3.34 -2.60
N PRO A 24 -8.15 -3.60 -3.73
CA PRO A 24 -7.22 -2.64 -4.32
C PRO A 24 -7.97 -1.39 -4.80
N ARG A 25 -7.36 -0.21 -4.64
CA ARG A 25 -7.90 1.09 -5.10
C ARG A 25 -7.52 1.42 -6.55
N ILE A 26 -6.75 0.53 -7.18
CA ILE A 26 -6.30 0.65 -8.56
C ILE A 26 -6.85 -0.51 -9.38
N ASP A 27 -7.05 -0.23 -10.66
CA ASP A 27 -7.55 -1.20 -11.63
C ASP A 27 -6.43 -2.17 -12.01
N ILE A 28 -6.24 -3.18 -11.17
CA ILE A 28 -5.31 -4.29 -11.40
C ILE A 28 -5.93 -5.55 -10.85
N ASP A 29 -5.81 -6.62 -11.63
CA ASP A 29 -6.28 -7.95 -11.27
C ASP A 29 -5.49 -8.47 -10.04
N PRO A 30 -6.13 -8.59 -8.86
CA PRO A 30 -5.47 -9.11 -7.66
C PRO A 30 -5.12 -10.60 -7.77
N ILE A 31 -5.67 -11.29 -8.78
CA ILE A 31 -5.41 -12.70 -9.09
C ILE A 31 -4.12 -12.85 -9.90
N LYS A 32 -3.79 -11.88 -10.76
CA LYS A 32 -2.58 -11.92 -11.61
C LYS A 32 -1.34 -11.31 -10.94
N HIS A 33 -1.52 -10.44 -9.93
CA HIS A 33 -0.43 -9.69 -9.33
C HIS A 33 -0.26 -9.98 -7.84
N LYS A 34 1.00 -10.10 -7.40
CA LYS A 34 1.35 -10.24 -5.97
C LYS A 34 0.92 -8.99 -5.19
N PHE A 35 0.34 -9.17 -4.01
CA PHE A 35 -0.12 -8.07 -3.14
C PHE A 35 0.92 -6.98 -2.87
N THR A 36 2.20 -7.35 -2.77
CA THR A 36 3.29 -6.37 -2.60
C THR A 36 3.43 -5.45 -3.81
N ARG A 37 3.20 -5.95 -5.02
CA ARG A 37 3.24 -5.14 -6.25
C ARG A 37 2.05 -4.20 -6.34
N ILE A 38 0.86 -4.70 -6.01
CA ILE A 38 -0.37 -3.90 -5.89
C ILE A 38 -0.15 -2.74 -4.90
N ALA A 39 0.37 -3.04 -3.71
CA ALA A 39 0.67 -2.05 -2.69
C ALA A 39 1.71 -1.01 -3.15
N LEU A 40 2.77 -1.43 -3.85
CA LEU A 40 3.78 -0.50 -4.37
C LEU A 40 3.19 0.41 -5.45
N GLU A 41 2.42 -0.13 -6.39
CA GLU A 41 1.75 0.63 -7.45
C GLU A 41 0.74 1.64 -6.87
N GLU A 42 -0.06 1.22 -5.88
CA GLU A 42 -0.99 2.12 -5.20
C GLU A 42 -0.26 3.29 -4.51
N VAL A 43 0.86 3.00 -3.84
CA VAL A 43 1.67 4.00 -3.15
C VAL A 43 2.37 4.91 -4.15
N GLN A 44 2.86 4.37 -5.27
CA GLN A 44 3.50 5.12 -6.34
C GLN A 44 2.53 6.05 -7.08
N GLN A 45 1.27 5.63 -7.26
CA GLN A 45 0.20 6.45 -7.82
C GLN A 45 -0.35 7.49 -6.81
N GLY A 46 0.12 7.50 -5.56
CA GLY A 46 -0.37 8.42 -4.53
C GLY A 46 -1.82 8.18 -4.11
N LYS A 47 -2.42 7.04 -4.50
CA LYS A 47 -3.82 6.68 -4.19
C LYS A 47 -4.00 6.06 -2.79
N VAL A 48 -2.88 5.85 -2.08
CA VAL A 48 -2.92 5.45 -0.68
C VAL A 48 -2.77 6.65 0.23
N ASN A 49 -3.90 7.25 0.59
CA ASN A 49 -4.00 8.12 1.76
C ASN A 49 -3.78 7.25 3.01
N PHE A 50 -2.52 7.03 3.38
CA PHE A 50 -2.17 6.68 4.75
C PHE A 50 -2.15 7.98 5.55
N GLU A 51 -3.26 8.32 6.19
CA GLU A 51 -3.21 9.17 7.35
C GLU A 51 -2.39 8.42 8.40
N ILE A 52 -1.14 8.85 8.58
CA ILE A 52 -0.40 8.50 9.78
C ILE A 52 -1.12 9.29 10.87
N THR A 53 -2.14 8.70 11.47
CA THR A 53 -2.62 9.14 12.78
C THR A 53 -1.41 8.96 13.68
N LYS A 54 -0.62 10.04 13.83
CA LYS A 54 0.32 10.16 14.93
C LYS A 54 -0.57 10.11 16.16
N GLU A 55 -0.65 8.95 16.78
CA GLU A 55 -1.08 8.89 18.17
C GLU A 55 -0.12 9.80 18.94
N ALA A 56 -0.71 10.83 19.54
CA ALA A 56 -0.05 11.88 20.30
C ALA A 56 0.34 11.40 21.69
#